data_AF-A0A925P7X9-F1
#
_entry.id   AF-A0A925P7X9-F1
#
_cell.length_a   1.000
_cell.length_b   1.000
_cell.length_c   1.000
_cell.angle_alpha   90.00
_cell.angle_beta   90.00
_cell.angle_gamma   90.00
#
_symmetry.space_group_name_H-M   'P 1'
#
loop_
_entity.id
_entity.type
_entity.pdbx_description
1 polymer ?
#
loop_
_entity_poly.entity_id
_entity_poly.type
_entity_poly.pdbx_seq_one_letter_code
_entity_poly.pdbx_strand_id
1 'polypeptide(L)'
;MIPPPPRPTTPGLAALRRAWLRAAAPLLLSWTLGLAPSASAAPRAWTGLAGPAFSDPANWDALPADDLLSDLATFSGPPPANQPVLDASRSVSGLVFATSSGGWTLSAAAPAHVLSLGASGLDATAQASGLSSVSADL
;
A
#
# COMPACT_ATOMS: atom_id res chain seq x y z
N MET A 1 -6.01 35.79 68.44
CA MET A 1 -5.72 37.08 67.79
C MET A 1 -4.39 37.56 68.36
N ILE A 2 -3.28 37.37 67.64
CA ILE A 2 -1.89 37.69 68.03
C ILE A 2 -1.23 38.36 66.80
N PRO A 3 -0.48 39.47 66.95
CA PRO A 3 -0.06 40.35 65.86
C PRO A 3 1.22 39.88 65.13
N PRO A 4 1.44 40.26 63.86
CA PRO A 4 2.71 40.08 63.16
C PRO A 4 3.59 41.33 63.27
N PRO A 5 4.91 41.16 63.42
CA PRO A 5 5.86 42.07 62.80
C PRO A 5 7.11 41.38 62.19
N PRO A 6 7.96 42.10 61.42
CA PRO A 6 8.53 41.57 60.19
C PRO A 6 10.08 41.50 60.13
N ARG A 7 10.58 40.80 59.09
CA ARG A 7 11.87 40.98 58.35
C ARG A 7 13.17 40.75 59.18
N PRO A 8 14.41 40.71 58.62
CA PRO A 8 14.87 40.99 57.24
C PRO A 8 15.91 40.00 56.63
N THR A 9 16.01 40.11 55.30
CA THR A 9 17.13 39.87 54.36
C THR A 9 18.48 39.30 54.83
N THR A 10 19.04 38.38 54.04
CA THR A 10 20.38 38.61 53.46
C THR A 10 20.54 37.87 52.11
N PRO A 11 20.87 38.57 51.01
CA PRO A 11 21.38 37.96 49.80
C PRO A 11 22.89 37.75 49.96
N GLY A 12 23.40 36.59 49.60
CA GLY A 12 24.85 36.41 49.58
C GLY A 12 25.29 34.98 49.41
N LEU A 13 25.36 34.52 48.17
CA LEU A 13 26.45 33.62 47.80
C LEU A 13 27.11 34.18 46.54
N ALA A 14 28.23 34.84 46.81
CA ALA A 14 29.27 35.12 45.85
C ALA A 14 29.72 33.81 45.18
N ALA A 15 29.78 33.82 43.86
CA ALA A 15 30.66 32.92 43.13
C ALA A 15 30.97 33.50 41.76
N LEU A 16 31.93 34.43 41.75
CA LEU A 16 32.59 34.90 40.55
C LEU A 16 33.61 33.84 40.13
N ARG A 17 33.33 33.03 39.10
CA ARG A 17 34.39 32.33 38.35
C ARG A 17 34.09 32.32 36.85
N ARG A 18 34.93 33.07 36.14
CA ARG A 18 35.07 33.11 34.68
C ARG A 18 35.55 31.75 34.19
N ALA A 19 35.00 31.25 33.09
CA ALA A 19 35.79 30.56 32.07
C ALA A 19 34.99 30.49 30.77
N TRP A 20 35.56 31.14 29.76
CA TRP A 20 35.29 30.99 28.34
C TRP A 20 35.24 29.51 27.93
N LEU A 21 34.33 29.13 27.03
CA LEU A 21 34.60 28.16 25.96
C LEU A 21 33.45 28.14 24.94
N ARG A 22 33.77 28.74 23.79
CA ARG A 22 33.54 28.26 22.41
C ARG A 22 32.11 27.90 21.99
N ALA A 23 31.62 28.72 21.05
CA ALA A 23 30.51 28.46 20.16
C ALA A 23 30.49 26.99 19.68
N ALA A 24 29.42 26.29 20.03
CA ALA A 24 29.04 25.04 19.39
C ALA A 24 27.85 25.35 18.49
N ALA A 25 28.12 25.49 17.19
CA ALA A 25 27.08 25.44 16.16
C ALA A 25 26.72 23.96 15.94
N PRO A 26 25.50 23.49 16.27
CA PRO A 26 25.08 22.20 15.79
C PRO A 26 24.78 22.34 14.29
N LEU A 27 25.55 21.59 13.49
CA LEU A 27 25.27 21.27 12.11
C LEU A 27 23.79 20.87 11.97
N LEU A 28 23.03 21.69 11.23
CA LEU A 28 21.75 21.31 10.65
C LEU A 28 22.02 20.15 9.69
N LEU A 29 21.92 18.92 10.19
CA LEU A 29 21.87 17.72 9.37
C LEU A 29 20.51 17.76 8.67
N SER A 30 20.46 18.36 7.48
CA SER A 30 19.30 18.30 6.60
C SER A 30 19.14 16.86 6.13
N TRP A 31 18.29 16.11 6.83
CA TRP A 31 17.73 14.86 6.34
C TRP A 31 16.88 15.19 5.12
N THR A 32 17.49 15.25 3.94
CA THR A 32 16.75 15.09 2.71
C THR A 32 16.30 13.63 2.69
N LEU A 33 15.19 13.32 3.38
CA LEU A 33 14.37 12.18 3.03
C LEU A 33 14.00 12.42 1.57
N GLY A 34 14.78 11.82 0.66
CA GLY A 34 14.36 11.65 -0.70
C GLY A 34 13.04 10.89 -0.62
N LEU A 35 11.95 11.58 -0.89
CA LEU A 35 10.69 10.95 -1.26
C LEU A 35 11.03 10.08 -2.47
N ALA A 36 11.32 8.81 -2.21
CA ALA A 36 11.37 7.83 -3.28
C ALA A 36 10.02 7.93 -3.99
N PRO A 37 10.00 8.10 -5.32
CA PRO A 37 8.74 8.06 -6.03
C PRO A 37 8.08 6.72 -5.71
N SER A 38 6.89 6.76 -5.11
CA SER A 38 6.05 5.57 -5.00
C SER A 38 5.81 5.10 -6.43
N ALA A 39 6.49 4.03 -6.84
CA ALA A 39 6.18 3.39 -8.11
C ALA A 39 4.71 2.95 -8.04
N SER A 40 3.86 3.59 -8.84
CA SER A 40 2.47 3.17 -8.96
C SER A 40 2.45 1.83 -9.69
N ALA A 41 1.72 0.86 -9.15
CA ALA A 41 1.51 -0.41 -9.82
C ALA A 41 0.83 -0.18 -11.18
N ALA A 42 1.31 -0.85 -12.23
CA ALA A 42 0.81 -0.68 -13.59
C ALA A 42 -0.42 -1.58 -13.82
N PRO A 43 -1.50 -1.07 -14.43
CA PRO A 43 -2.67 -1.89 -14.72
C PRO A 43 -2.40 -2.86 -15.87
N ARG A 44 -2.88 -4.10 -15.69
CA ARG A 44 -2.84 -5.20 -16.66
C ARG A 44 -4.24 -5.73 -16.83
N ALA A 45 -4.80 -5.63 -18.03
CA ALA A 45 -6.19 -5.96 -18.29
C ALA A 45 -6.35 -7.44 -18.70
N TRP A 46 -7.27 -8.14 -18.02
CA TRP A 46 -7.70 -9.47 -18.44
C TRP A 46 -8.52 -9.39 -19.72
N THR A 47 -8.11 -10.16 -20.74
CA THR A 47 -8.81 -10.30 -22.02
C THR A 47 -9.55 -11.63 -22.14
N GLY A 48 -9.01 -12.71 -21.54
CA GLY A 48 -9.59 -14.05 -21.57
C GLY A 48 -9.73 -14.65 -22.97
N LEU A 49 -8.91 -14.23 -23.94
CA LEU A 49 -9.07 -14.62 -25.35
C LEU A 49 -8.61 -16.06 -25.65
N ALA A 50 -7.60 -16.56 -24.94
CA ALA A 50 -7.00 -17.87 -25.18
C ALA A 50 -7.56 -18.97 -24.27
N GLY A 51 -8.03 -18.61 -23.07
CA GLY A 51 -8.59 -19.55 -22.10
C GLY A 51 -8.77 -18.92 -20.72
N PRO A 52 -9.04 -19.76 -19.69
CA PRO A 52 -9.27 -19.26 -18.34
C PRO A 52 -7.98 -19.14 -17.51
N ALA A 53 -6.85 -19.71 -17.95
CA ALA A 53 -5.63 -19.79 -17.14
C ALA A 53 -5.03 -18.41 -16.84
N PHE A 54 -4.94 -18.07 -15.56
CA PHE A 54 -4.44 -16.77 -15.09
C PHE A 54 -2.98 -16.55 -15.50
N SER A 55 -2.19 -17.62 -15.54
CA SER A 55 -0.77 -17.57 -15.91
C SER A 55 -0.50 -17.37 -17.41
N ASP A 56 -1.51 -17.53 -18.27
CA ASP A 56 -1.32 -17.54 -19.71
C ASP A 56 -1.23 -16.10 -20.24
N PRO A 57 -0.08 -15.68 -20.80
CA PRO A 57 0.11 -14.31 -21.28
C PRO A 57 -0.86 -13.94 -22.41
N ALA A 58 -1.43 -14.90 -23.14
CA ALA A 58 -2.41 -14.62 -24.19
C ALA A 58 -3.78 -14.17 -23.65
N ASN A 59 -4.01 -14.29 -22.34
CA ASN A 59 -5.22 -13.80 -21.67
C ASN A 59 -5.08 -12.39 -21.07
N TRP A 60 -3.95 -11.72 -21.31
CA TRP A 60 -3.67 -10.37 -20.80
C TRP A 60 -3.26 -9.42 -21.93
N ASP A 61 -3.45 -8.12 -21.74
CA ASP A 61 -2.77 -7.10 -22.56
C ASP A 61 -1.25 -7.12 -22.35
N ALA A 62 -0.83 -7.39 -21.11
CA ALA A 62 0.49 -7.80 -20.69
C ALA A 62 0.35 -8.61 -19.39
N LEU A 63 1.04 -9.75 -19.31
CA LEU A 63 0.99 -10.61 -18.12
C LEU A 63 1.50 -9.84 -16.88
N PRO A 64 0.74 -9.77 -15.77
CA PRO A 64 1.22 -9.22 -14.51
C PRO A 64 2.48 -9.96 -14.04
N ALA A 65 3.46 -9.21 -13.56
CA ALA A 65 4.59 -9.77 -12.84
C ALA A 65 4.11 -10.49 -11.57
N ASP A 66 4.76 -11.59 -11.24
CA ASP A 66 4.45 -12.40 -10.05
C ASP A 66 5.13 -11.80 -8.80
N ASP A 67 4.67 -10.62 -8.40
CA ASP A 67 5.16 -9.87 -7.24
C ASP A 67 4.08 -8.94 -6.65
N LEU A 68 4.32 -8.43 -5.43
CA LEU A 68 3.33 -7.66 -4.66
C LEU A 68 3.34 -6.14 -4.94
N LEU A 69 4.16 -5.66 -5.88
CA LEU A 69 4.45 -4.23 -6.04
C LEU A 69 4.18 -3.70 -7.45
N SER A 70 4.48 -4.49 -8.48
CA SER A 70 4.66 -3.97 -9.84
C SER A 70 3.35 -3.74 -10.58
N ASP A 71 2.37 -4.64 -10.47
CA ASP A 71 1.22 -4.67 -11.37
C ASP A 71 -0.13 -4.86 -10.64
N LEU A 72 -1.18 -4.26 -11.21
CA LEU A 72 -2.58 -4.43 -10.83
C LEU A 72 -3.29 -5.31 -11.86
N ALA A 73 -3.88 -6.41 -11.42
CA ALA A 73 -4.75 -7.22 -12.27
C ALA A 73 -6.12 -6.53 -12.41
N THR A 74 -6.46 -6.11 -13.63
CA THR A 74 -7.62 -5.28 -13.93
C THR A 74 -8.67 -6.06 -14.71
N PHE A 75 -9.89 -6.06 -14.21
CA PHE A 75 -11.06 -6.73 -14.77
C PHE A 75 -12.09 -5.68 -15.15
N SER A 76 -12.18 -5.36 -16.44
CA SER A 76 -12.97 -4.22 -16.91
C SER A 76 -13.90 -4.58 -18.06
N GLY A 77 -14.98 -3.82 -18.20
CA GLY A 77 -16.02 -4.09 -19.20
C GLY A 77 -16.84 -5.35 -18.90
N PRO A 78 -17.64 -5.83 -19.88
CA PRO A 78 -18.41 -7.05 -19.75
C PRO A 78 -17.48 -8.27 -19.58
N PRO A 79 -17.71 -9.14 -18.58
CA PRO A 79 -16.89 -10.33 -18.39
C PRO A 79 -16.94 -11.27 -19.61
N PRO A 80 -15.79 -11.73 -20.14
CA PRO A 80 -15.74 -12.68 -21.23
C PRO A 80 -16.21 -14.07 -20.79
N ALA A 81 -16.41 -14.97 -21.76
CA ALA A 81 -16.77 -16.36 -21.46
C ALA A 81 -15.70 -17.08 -20.62
N ASN A 82 -14.42 -16.78 -20.88
CA ASN A 82 -13.30 -17.30 -20.11
C ASN A 82 -13.00 -16.39 -18.93
N GLN A 83 -13.62 -16.71 -17.80
CA GLN A 83 -13.32 -16.09 -16.51
C GLN A 83 -11.97 -16.59 -15.98
N PRO A 84 -11.22 -15.75 -15.23
CA PRO A 84 -9.88 -16.09 -14.77
C PRO A 84 -9.87 -17.22 -13.71
N VAL A 85 -8.94 -18.14 -13.88
CA VAL A 85 -8.70 -19.30 -13.01
C VAL A 85 -7.22 -19.35 -12.65
N LEU A 86 -6.90 -19.28 -11.36
CA LEU A 86 -5.56 -19.53 -10.83
C LEU A 86 -5.18 -21.00 -11.05
N ASP A 87 -4.30 -21.22 -12.02
CA ASP A 87 -3.69 -22.51 -12.38
C ASP A 87 -2.35 -22.75 -11.66
N ALA A 88 -1.84 -21.74 -10.95
CA ALA A 88 -0.75 -21.79 -9.99
C ALA A 88 -0.93 -20.64 -8.98
N SER A 89 -0.24 -20.66 -7.84
CA SER A 89 -0.22 -19.51 -6.92
C SER A 89 0.40 -18.29 -7.59
N ARG A 90 -0.12 -17.10 -7.25
CA ARG A 90 0.35 -15.82 -7.82
C ARG A 90 0.36 -14.70 -6.78
N SER A 91 1.24 -13.74 -7.00
CA SER A 91 1.31 -12.47 -6.29
C SER A 91 1.04 -11.33 -7.26
N VAL A 92 0.18 -10.39 -6.86
CA VAL A 92 -0.06 -9.14 -7.59
C VAL A 92 -0.18 -7.98 -6.60
N SER A 93 0.03 -6.74 -7.03
CA SER A 93 -0.12 -5.59 -6.14
C SER A 93 -1.56 -5.43 -5.66
N GLY A 94 -2.53 -5.73 -6.53
CA GLY A 94 -3.96 -5.72 -6.21
C GLY A 94 -4.84 -6.15 -7.38
N LEU A 95 -6.14 -6.26 -7.12
CA LEU A 95 -7.18 -6.50 -8.12
C LEU A 95 -8.05 -5.27 -8.27
N VAL A 96 -8.39 -4.90 -9.50
CA VAL A 96 -9.29 -3.80 -9.82
C VAL A 96 -10.48 -4.32 -10.62
N PHE A 97 -11.69 -4.15 -10.11
CA PHE A 97 -12.94 -4.49 -10.80
C PHE A 97 -13.63 -3.20 -11.27
N ALA A 98 -13.66 -3.00 -12.58
CA ALA A 98 -14.21 -1.82 -13.24
C ALA A 98 -15.22 -2.24 -14.33
N THR A 99 -16.29 -2.92 -13.91
CA THR A 99 -17.34 -3.40 -14.82
C THR A 99 -18.51 -2.41 -14.90
N SER A 100 -18.97 -2.15 -16.13
CA SER A 100 -20.21 -1.41 -16.39
C SER A 100 -21.45 -2.28 -16.19
N SER A 101 -21.33 -3.60 -16.27
CA SER A 101 -22.44 -4.57 -16.18
C SER A 101 -21.94 -6.00 -15.97
N GLY A 102 -22.61 -6.78 -15.11
CA GLY A 102 -22.26 -8.17 -14.84
C GLY A 102 -21.23 -8.33 -13.72
N GLY A 103 -20.78 -9.55 -13.46
CA GLY A 103 -19.87 -9.88 -12.35
C GLY A 103 -18.66 -10.69 -12.82
N TRP A 104 -17.50 -10.39 -12.25
CA TRP A 104 -16.27 -11.14 -12.53
C TRP A 104 -16.08 -12.25 -11.50
N THR A 105 -15.66 -13.42 -11.96
CA THR A 105 -15.35 -14.54 -11.06
C THR A 105 -13.89 -14.91 -11.24
N LEU A 106 -13.07 -14.63 -10.23
CA LEU A 106 -11.74 -15.21 -10.12
C LEU A 106 -11.83 -16.48 -9.27
N SER A 107 -11.43 -17.61 -9.83
CA SER A 107 -11.46 -18.90 -9.14
C SER A 107 -10.08 -19.54 -9.08
N ALA A 108 -9.92 -20.59 -8.28
CA ALA A 108 -8.70 -21.40 -8.23
C ALA A 108 -8.95 -22.80 -8.79
N ALA A 109 -8.05 -23.30 -9.65
CA ALA A 109 -8.13 -24.65 -10.20
C ALA A 109 -7.89 -25.74 -9.13
N ALA A 110 -7.19 -25.39 -8.06
CA ALA A 110 -6.93 -26.26 -6.92
C ALA A 110 -6.97 -25.44 -5.62
N PRO A 111 -7.40 -26.02 -4.49
CA PRO A 111 -7.47 -25.32 -3.21
C PRO A 111 -6.09 -24.89 -2.67
N ALA A 112 -5.00 -25.47 -3.18
CA ALA A 112 -3.64 -25.07 -2.79
C ALA A 112 -3.13 -23.81 -3.52
N HIS A 113 -3.85 -23.31 -4.53
CA HIS A 113 -3.44 -22.11 -5.25
C HIS A 113 -3.90 -20.88 -4.48
N VAL A 114 -2.91 -20.09 -4.07
CA VAL A 114 -3.09 -18.88 -3.26
C VAL A 114 -2.88 -17.66 -4.15
N LEU A 115 -3.74 -16.65 -3.99
CA LEU A 115 -3.53 -15.32 -4.56
C LEU A 115 -3.10 -14.36 -3.46
N SER A 116 -1.83 -13.99 -3.45
CA SER A 116 -1.31 -12.99 -2.53
C SER A 116 -1.47 -11.58 -3.11
N LEU A 117 -2.02 -10.68 -2.29
CA LEU A 117 -2.25 -9.28 -2.67
C LEU A 117 -1.28 -8.35 -1.94
N GLY A 118 -0.71 -7.42 -2.70
CA GLY A 118 0.10 -6.34 -2.18
C GLY A 118 -0.72 -5.25 -1.49
N ALA A 119 -0.08 -4.09 -1.30
CA ALA A 119 -0.67 -2.96 -0.58
C ALA A 119 -1.89 -2.35 -1.30
N SER A 120 -2.08 -2.61 -2.60
CA SER A 120 -3.23 -2.10 -3.34
C SER A 120 -4.51 -2.90 -3.10
N GLY A 121 -4.42 -4.15 -2.63
CA GLY A 121 -5.57 -4.94 -2.17
C GLY A 121 -6.65 -5.18 -3.24
N LEU A 122 -7.92 -5.04 -2.85
CA LEU A 122 -9.08 -5.18 -3.74
C LEU A 122 -9.75 -3.81 -3.93
N ASP A 123 -9.89 -3.38 -5.18
CA ASP A 123 -10.60 -2.17 -5.56
C ASP A 123 -11.80 -2.51 -6.45
N ALA A 124 -13.00 -2.16 -6.01
CA ALA A 124 -14.24 -2.26 -6.79
C ALA A 124 -14.98 -0.92 -6.85
N THR A 125 -14.29 0.21 -6.59
CA THR A 125 -14.90 1.55 -6.57
C THR A 125 -15.47 1.96 -7.94
N ALA A 126 -14.88 1.44 -9.02
CA ALA A 126 -15.34 1.65 -10.39
C ALA A 126 -16.39 0.63 -10.87
N GLN A 127 -16.84 -0.29 -10.00
CA GLN A 127 -17.85 -1.29 -10.34
C GLN A 127 -19.25 -0.66 -10.31
N ALA A 128 -19.89 -0.54 -11.48
CA ALA A 128 -21.21 0.08 -11.59
C ALA A 128 -22.35 -0.87 -11.19
N SER A 129 -22.18 -2.18 -11.39
CA SER A 129 -23.18 -3.21 -11.02
C SER A 129 -22.58 -4.62 -10.98
N GLY A 130 -23.41 -5.60 -10.57
CA GLY A 130 -23.05 -7.02 -10.49
C GLY A 130 -22.22 -7.40 -9.26
N LEU A 131 -21.96 -8.70 -9.09
CA LEU A 131 -21.18 -9.25 -7.98
C LEU A 131 -19.87 -9.80 -8.53
N SER A 132 -18.75 -9.28 -8.02
CA SER A 132 -17.44 -9.85 -8.30
C SER A 132 -17.04 -10.77 -7.15
N SER A 133 -16.59 -11.98 -7.45
CA SER A 133 -16.16 -12.95 -6.45
C SER A 133 -14.72 -13.37 -6.67
N VAL A 134 -14.01 -13.53 -5.55
CA VAL A 134 -12.69 -14.16 -5.50
C VAL A 134 -12.84 -15.43 -4.68
N SER A 135 -12.65 -16.57 -5.33
CA SER A 135 -12.75 -17.92 -4.75
C SER A 135 -11.40 -18.63 -4.84
N ALA A 136 -10.37 -17.91 -4.39
CA ALA A 136 -9.03 -18.43 -4.11
C ALA A 136 -8.73 -18.17 -2.63
N ASP A 137 -7.85 -18.98 -2.04
CA ASP A 137 -7.30 -18.63 -0.73
C ASP A 137 -6.46 -17.35 -0.90
N LEU A 138 -6.73 -16.36 -0.05
CA LEU A 138 -6.08 -15.04 -0.03
C LEU A 138 -4.99 -14.98 1.05
#